data_AF-W2SLZ3-F1
#
_entry.id   AF-W2SLZ3-F1
#
_cell.length_a   1.000
_cell.length_b   1.000
_cell.length_c   1.000
_cell.angle_alpha   90.00
_cell.angle_beta   90.00
_cell.angle_gamma   90.00
#
_symmetry.space_group_name_H-M   'P 1'
#
loop_
_entity.id
_entity.type
_entity.pdbx_description
1 polymer ?
#
loop_
_entity_poly.entity_id
_entity_poly.type
_entity_poly.pdbx_seq_one_letter_code
_entity_poly.pdbx_strand_id
1 'polypeptide(L)'
;MHPPHGEPNKFLWLGPTGITTGKVNLSADKPRDIMEEVDHIDHRRVEGRLECPLGVCLSEYHMLLAYPHKLNALSIYTKTVVYEDIWPQQIVKENAVRRYVWRVFLERGDYAKALTIARSRLQIDPEAHELVLKKQADKYLADGNYTAAAEILAQSTEAFEAVVLKFMANDDARRLGLKTLLEKKLDSMQRPEVQNFTH
;
A
#
# COMPACT_ATOMS: atom_id res chain seq x y z
N MET A 1 32.24 -5.59 17.59
CA MET A 1 31.96 -4.43 18.46
C MET A 1 31.02 -3.53 17.69
N HIS A 2 29.74 -3.49 18.06
CA HIS A 2 28.80 -2.52 17.52
C HIS A 2 29.04 -1.18 18.24
N PRO A 3 29.12 -0.04 17.53
CA PRO A 3 29.23 1.26 18.19
C PRO A 3 27.99 1.48 19.07
N PRO A 4 28.11 2.24 20.18
CA PRO A 4 26.97 2.54 21.03
C PRO A 4 25.91 3.25 20.19
N HIS A 5 24.71 2.68 20.13
CA HIS A 5 23.56 3.29 19.48
C HIS A 5 23.24 4.61 20.20
N GLY A 6 23.80 5.70 19.70
CA GLY A 6 23.38 7.04 20.08
C GLY A 6 21.92 7.21 19.70
N GLU A 7 21.18 7.98 20.50
CA GLU A 7 19.77 8.26 20.21
C GLU A 7 19.62 8.76 18.77
N PRO A 8 18.64 8.26 18.00
CA PRO A 8 18.44 8.64 16.62
C PRO A 8 18.07 10.11 16.55
N ASN A 9 19.06 10.95 16.28
CA ASN A 9 18.95 12.41 16.29
C ASN A 9 19.09 13.00 14.89
N LYS A 10 18.95 12.21 13.83
CA LYS A 10 19.03 12.67 12.45
C LYS A 10 17.71 12.45 11.74
N PHE A 11 17.33 13.39 10.90
CA PHE A 11 16.19 13.26 10.02
C PHE A 11 16.63 13.42 8.56
N LEU A 12 15.82 12.85 7.70
CA LEU A 12 15.92 13.01 6.26
C LEU A 12 14.52 13.32 5.73
N TRP A 13 14.42 14.38 4.94
CA TRP A 13 13.18 14.88 4.38
C TRP A 13 13.27 14.91 2.86
N LEU A 14 12.32 14.28 2.18
CA LEU A 14 12.18 14.33 0.73
C LEU A 14 11.21 15.45 0.35
N GLY A 15 11.72 16.52 -0.27
CA GLY A 15 10.93 17.66 -0.73
C GLY A 15 10.84 17.74 -2.26
N PRO A 16 10.04 18.68 -2.81
CA PRO A 16 9.94 18.91 -4.25
C PRO A 16 11.24 19.42 -4.89
N THR A 17 12.06 20.14 -4.11
CA THR A 17 13.33 20.73 -4.57
C THR A 17 14.51 19.79 -4.44
N GLY A 18 14.46 18.89 -3.45
CA GLY A 18 15.57 18.01 -3.13
C GLY A 18 15.34 17.21 -1.86
N ILE A 19 16.44 16.70 -1.29
CA ILE A 19 16.49 15.92 -0.06
C ILE A 19 17.19 16.76 1.00
N THR A 20 16.49 17.12 2.07
CA THR A 20 17.08 17.80 3.22
C THR A 20 17.51 16.77 4.26
N THR A 21 18.70 16.91 4.83
CA THR A 21 19.12 16.17 6.01
C THR A 21 19.38 17.12 7.15
N GLY A 22 19.07 16.67 8.36
CA GLY A 22 19.23 17.50 9.53
C GLY A 22 19.33 16.70 10.81
N LYS A 23 19.44 17.44 11.91
CA LYS A 23 19.44 16.88 13.26
C LYS A 23 18.20 17.30 14.02
N VAL A 24 17.72 16.40 14.87
CA VAL A 24 16.65 16.64 15.82
C VAL A 24 17.26 16.73 17.20
N ASN A 25 17.14 17.88 17.85
CA ASN A 25 17.52 18.11 19.23
C ASN A 25 16.26 18.25 20.09
N LEU A 26 15.85 17.15 20.72
CA LEU A 26 14.65 17.12 21.57
C LEU A 26 14.83 17.88 22.90
N SER A 27 16.07 18.21 23.26
CA SER A 27 16.41 18.93 24.50
C SER A 27 16.51 20.45 24.30
N ALA A 28 16.07 20.98 23.16
CA ALA A 28 16.14 22.40 22.86
C ALA A 28 15.11 23.22 23.68
N ASP A 29 15.57 24.32 24.30
CA ASP A 29 14.71 25.24 25.08
C ASP A 29 13.65 25.95 24.23
N LYS A 30 13.92 26.12 22.93
CA LYS A 30 13.01 26.79 22.00
C LYS A 30 12.49 25.79 20.97
N PRO A 31 11.17 25.77 20.67
CA PRO A 31 10.61 24.89 19.66
C PRO A 31 11.21 25.04 18.26
N ARG A 32 11.76 26.22 17.95
CA ARG A 32 12.40 26.52 16.66
C ARG A 32 13.78 25.87 16.50
N ASP A 33 14.42 25.53 17.62
CA ASP A 33 15.78 24.96 17.64
C ASP A 33 15.74 23.42 17.71
N ILE A 34 14.54 22.82 17.67
CA ILE A 34 14.35 21.36 17.70
C ILE A 34 14.86 20.72 16.41
N MET A 35 14.70 21.37 15.26
CA MET A 35 15.15 20.86 13.98
C MET A 35 16.22 21.77 13.39
N GLU A 36 17.40 21.21 13.16
CA GLU A 36 18.50 21.88 12.52
C GLU A 36 18.72 21.27 11.13
N GLU A 37 18.49 22.05 10.07
CA GLU A 37 18.85 21.64 8.72
C GLU A 37 20.36 21.71 8.56
N VAL A 38 20.97 20.56 8.26
CA VAL A 38 22.42 20.45 8.09
C VAL A 38 22.80 20.58 6.62
N ASP A 39 21.99 20.00 5.73
CA ASP A 39 22.30 19.94 4.32
C ASP A 39 21.06 19.79 3.44
N HIS A 40 21.12 20.29 2.21
CA HIS A 40 20.09 20.12 1.18
C HIS A 40 20.73 19.65 -0.12
N ILE A 41 20.26 18.51 -0.64
CA ILE A 41 20.72 17.91 -1.89
C ILE A 41 19.63 18.09 -2.94
N ASP A 42 19.88 18.92 -3.94
CA ASP A 42 18.95 19.09 -5.05
C ASP A 42 18.74 17.78 -5.83
N HIS A 43 17.52 17.58 -6.34
CA HIS A 43 17.23 16.44 -7.22
C HIS A 43 18.13 16.46 -8.45
N ARG A 44 18.77 15.32 -8.74
CA ARG A 44 19.63 15.20 -9.91
C ARG A 44 18.80 15.38 -11.18
N ARG A 45 19.32 16.18 -12.11
CA ARG A 45 18.75 16.32 -13.46
C ARG A 45 19.54 15.42 -14.42
N VAL A 46 18.85 14.45 -15.02
CA VAL A 46 19.42 13.57 -16.06
C VAL A 46 18.58 13.77 -17.32
N GLU A 47 19.24 14.13 -18.44
CA GLU A 47 18.58 14.39 -19.73
C GLU A 47 17.43 15.41 -19.65
N GLY A 48 17.56 16.43 -18.78
CA GLY A 48 16.53 17.46 -18.59
C GLY A 48 15.32 17.02 -17.76
N ARG A 49 15.25 15.75 -17.34
CA ARG A 49 14.25 15.26 -16.39
C ARG A 49 14.82 15.26 -14.97
N LEU A 50 14.01 15.71 -14.02
CA LEU A 50 14.30 15.57 -12.60
C LEU A 50 14.13 14.10 -12.21
N GLU A 51 15.22 13.45 -11.79
CA GLU A 51 15.15 12.16 -11.12
C GLU A 51 14.80 12.41 -9.66
N CYS A 52 13.53 12.27 -9.30
CA CYS A 52 13.11 12.24 -7.90
C CYS A 52 13.16 10.79 -7.36
N PRO A 53 13.73 10.58 -6.16
CA PRO A 53 13.58 9.31 -5.46
C PRO A 53 12.11 9.04 -5.17
N LEU A 54 11.68 7.79 -5.34
CA LEU A 54 10.37 7.30 -4.90
C LEU A 54 10.33 7.07 -3.38
N GLY A 55 11.48 6.78 -2.79
CA GLY A 55 11.61 6.49 -1.37
C GLY A 55 13.01 6.77 -0.88
N VAL A 56 13.10 7.07 0.42
CA VAL A 56 14.35 7.44 1.09
C VAL A 56 14.44 6.73 2.43
N CYS A 57 15.65 6.31 2.82
CA CYS A 57 15.92 5.72 4.12
C CYS A 57 17.27 6.23 4.63
N LEU A 58 17.38 6.42 5.94
CA LEU A 58 18.58 6.90 6.59
C LEU A 58 19.11 5.80 7.52
N SER A 59 20.41 5.53 7.43
CA SER A 59 21.16 4.73 8.39
C SER A 59 22.16 5.62 9.14
N GLU A 60 22.97 5.04 10.02
CA GLU A 60 23.99 5.78 10.77
C GLU A 60 25.00 6.52 9.85
N TYR A 61 25.34 5.89 8.70
CA TYR A 61 26.40 6.35 7.79
C TYR A 61 25.94 6.59 6.36
N HIS A 62 24.80 6.02 5.96
CA HIS A 62 24.33 6.04 4.58
C HIS A 62 22.90 6.54 4.44
N MET A 63 22.66 7.26 3.36
CA MET A 63 21.36 7.61 2.82
C MET A 63 21.05 6.67 1.65
N LEU A 64 19.96 5.93 1.73
CA LEU A 64 19.45 5.09 0.65
C LEU A 64 18.38 5.85 -0.12
N LEU A 65 18.56 5.98 -1.42
CA LEU A 65 17.64 6.62 -2.37
C LEU A 65 17.15 5.58 -3.36
N ALA A 66 15.86 5.26 -3.31
CA ALA A 66 15.21 4.37 -4.26
C ALA A 66 14.61 5.18 -5.40
N TYR A 67 15.11 5.02 -6.61
CA TYR A 67 14.60 5.60 -7.85
C TYR A 67 13.83 4.54 -8.65
N PRO A 68 12.95 4.88 -9.61
CA PRO A 68 12.16 3.90 -10.37
C PRO A 68 12.95 2.80 -11.12
N HIS A 69 14.25 3.00 -11.34
CA HIS A 69 15.11 2.09 -12.10
C HIS A 69 16.40 1.72 -11.38
N LYS A 70 16.66 2.25 -10.18
CA LYS A 70 17.91 2.04 -9.46
C LYS A 70 17.77 2.34 -7.96
N LEU A 71 18.62 1.72 -7.17
CA LEU A 71 18.81 1.99 -5.75
C LEU A 71 20.21 2.54 -5.55
N ASN A 72 20.31 3.74 -4.97
CA ASN A 72 21.59 4.38 -4.70
C ASN A 72 21.79 4.51 -3.18
N ALA A 73 22.94 4.09 -2.67
CA ALA A 73 23.37 4.43 -1.33
C ALA A 73 24.44 5.53 -1.41
N LEU A 74 24.20 6.64 -0.73
CA LEU A 74 25.17 7.72 -0.56
C LEU A 74 25.72 7.69 0.86
N SER A 75 27.01 7.93 1.00
CA SER A 75 27.59 8.22 2.32
C SER A 75 27.15 9.62 2.76
N ILE A 76 26.66 9.75 4.01
CA ILE A 76 26.20 11.02 4.57
C ILE A 76 27.35 12.04 4.63
N TYR A 77 28.57 11.58 4.90
CA TYR A 77 29.73 12.44 5.11
C TYR A 77 30.34 12.94 3.81
N THR A 78 30.55 12.03 2.85
CA THR A 78 31.23 12.35 1.59
C THR A 78 30.25 12.75 0.49
N LYS A 79 28.95 12.48 0.67
CA LYS A 79 27.89 12.65 -0.35
C LYS A 79 28.19 11.91 -1.65
N THR A 80 29.06 10.91 -1.61
CA THR A 80 29.40 10.07 -2.76
C THR A 80 28.51 8.83 -2.78
N VAL A 81 28.13 8.39 -3.98
CA VAL A 81 27.46 7.10 -4.16
C VAL A 81 28.45 5.98 -3.81
N VAL A 82 28.18 5.25 -2.73
CA VAL A 82 28.98 4.11 -2.29
C VAL A 82 28.45 2.79 -2.81
N TYR A 83 27.17 2.76 -3.18
CA TYR A 83 26.52 1.59 -3.74
C TYR A 83 25.46 2.03 -4.76
N GLU A 84 25.40 1.33 -5.87
CA GLU A 84 24.39 1.52 -6.90
C GLU A 84 23.95 0.13 -7.39
N ASP A 85 22.65 -0.12 -7.34
CA ASP A 85 22.02 -1.31 -7.89
C ASP A 85 20.97 -0.89 -8.91
N ILE A 86 20.96 -1.53 -10.08
CA ILE A 86 20.08 -1.15 -11.20
C ILE A 86 19.02 -2.23 -11.31
N TRP A 87 17.75 -1.83 -11.24
CA TRP A 87 16.67 -2.79 -11.43
C TRP A 87 16.60 -3.22 -12.89
N PRO A 88 16.57 -4.52 -13.18
CA PRO A 88 16.39 -5.02 -14.53
C PRO A 88 15.15 -4.40 -15.17
N GLN A 89 15.31 -3.79 -16.35
CA GLN A 89 14.20 -3.12 -17.06
C GLN A 89 13.00 -4.04 -17.28
N GLN A 90 13.23 -5.34 -17.42
CA GLN A 90 12.17 -6.34 -17.57
C GLN A 90 11.27 -6.38 -16.34
N ILE A 91 11.82 -6.37 -15.13
CA ILE A 91 11.05 -6.39 -13.87
C ILE A 91 10.25 -5.10 -13.71
N VAL A 92 10.85 -3.95 -14.03
CA VAL A 92 10.16 -2.64 -13.92
C VAL A 92 9.01 -2.53 -14.93
N LYS A 93 9.25 -2.89 -16.20
CA LYS A 93 8.20 -2.89 -17.24
C LYS A 93 7.11 -3.89 -16.91
N GLU A 94 7.49 -5.10 -16.50
CA GLU A 94 6.54 -6.13 -16.13
C GLU A 94 5.67 -5.65 -14.98
N ASN A 95 6.24 -5.10 -13.91
CA ASN A 95 5.48 -4.55 -12.78
C ASN A 95 4.57 -3.38 -13.17
N ALA A 96 5.06 -2.41 -13.95
CA ALA A 96 4.28 -1.25 -14.38
C ALA A 96 3.10 -1.63 -15.28
N VAL A 97 3.34 -2.49 -16.27
CA VAL A 97 2.29 -3.00 -17.17
C VAL A 97 1.32 -3.86 -16.38
N ARG A 98 1.83 -4.77 -15.55
CA ARG A 98 1.03 -5.68 -14.74
C ARG A 98 0.13 -4.94 -13.79
N ARG A 99 0.59 -3.87 -13.13
CA ARG A 99 -0.14 -3.13 -12.11
C ARG A 99 -1.53 -2.70 -12.56
N TYR A 100 -1.76 -2.48 -13.85
CA TYR A 100 -3.04 -2.02 -14.40
C TYR A 100 -3.81 -3.07 -15.21
N VAL A 101 -3.30 -4.29 -15.34
CA VAL A 101 -3.97 -5.35 -16.12
C VAL A 101 -5.37 -5.64 -15.59
N TRP A 102 -5.57 -5.65 -14.27
CA TRP A 102 -6.88 -5.89 -13.67
C TRP A 102 -7.90 -4.80 -14.03
N ARG A 103 -7.46 -3.54 -14.22
CA ARG A 103 -8.35 -2.45 -14.68
C ARG A 103 -8.88 -2.70 -16.07
N VAL A 104 -8.02 -3.15 -16.99
CA VAL A 104 -8.43 -3.46 -18.37
C VAL A 104 -9.47 -4.58 -18.40
N PHE A 105 -9.29 -5.63 -17.58
CA PHE A 105 -10.30 -6.70 -17.48
C PHE A 105 -11.59 -6.23 -16.83
N LEU A 106 -11.49 -5.36 -15.83
CA LEU A 106 -12.65 -4.78 -15.15
C LEU A 106 -13.43 -3.83 -16.07
N GLU A 107 -12.78 -3.07 -16.95
CA GLU A 107 -13.43 -2.25 -17.98
C GLU A 107 -14.11 -3.11 -19.06
N ARG A 108 -13.53 -4.27 -19.37
CA ARG A 108 -14.12 -5.26 -20.28
C ARG A 108 -15.30 -6.02 -19.67
N GLY A 109 -15.55 -5.91 -18.37
CA GLY A 109 -16.58 -6.67 -17.65
C GLY A 109 -16.16 -8.12 -17.32
N ASP A 110 -14.90 -8.48 -17.54
CA ASP A 110 -14.31 -9.79 -17.23
C ASP A 110 -13.89 -9.82 -15.73
N TYR A 111 -14.88 -9.76 -14.83
CA TYR A 111 -14.63 -9.68 -13.37
C TYR A 111 -13.89 -10.90 -12.81
N ALA A 112 -14.14 -12.11 -13.34
CA ALA A 112 -13.48 -13.33 -12.89
C ALA A 112 -11.96 -13.27 -13.06
N LYS A 113 -11.48 -12.85 -14.24
CA LYS A 113 -10.05 -12.69 -14.53
C LYS A 113 -9.44 -11.55 -13.71
N ALA A 114 -10.15 -10.43 -13.60
CA ALA A 114 -9.71 -9.30 -12.78
C ALA A 114 -9.51 -9.72 -11.31
N LEU A 115 -10.44 -10.52 -10.77
CA LEU A 115 -10.39 -11.01 -9.39
C LEU A 115 -9.20 -11.95 -9.17
N THR A 116 -8.94 -12.90 -10.08
CA THR A 116 -7.78 -13.80 -9.97
C THR A 116 -6.47 -13.03 -9.97
N ILE A 117 -6.33 -12.04 -10.84
CA ILE A 117 -5.13 -11.20 -10.93
C ILE A 117 -4.98 -10.35 -9.66
N ALA A 118 -6.06 -9.79 -9.14
CA ALA A 118 -6.04 -8.98 -7.93
C ALA A 118 -5.72 -9.82 -6.68
N ARG A 119 -6.32 -11.01 -6.54
CA ARG A 119 -6.02 -11.96 -5.44
C ARG A 119 -4.56 -12.39 -5.42
N SER A 120 -3.99 -12.67 -6.59
CA SER A 120 -2.56 -13.00 -6.70
C SER A 120 -1.63 -11.88 -6.22
N ARG A 121 -2.14 -10.66 -6.04
CA ARG A 121 -1.38 -9.46 -5.65
C ARG A 121 -1.87 -8.80 -4.37
N LEU A 122 -2.62 -9.53 -3.56
CA LEU A 122 -3.15 -9.03 -2.29
C LEU A 122 -2.04 -8.46 -1.38
N GLN A 123 -0.81 -8.99 -1.47
CA GLN A 123 0.35 -8.53 -0.70
C GLN A 123 0.93 -7.18 -1.16
N ILE A 124 0.69 -6.77 -2.40
CA ILE A 124 1.29 -5.57 -3.01
C ILE A 124 0.26 -4.45 -3.08
N ASP A 125 -0.99 -4.77 -3.41
CA ASP A 125 -2.04 -3.79 -3.67
C ASP A 125 -3.40 -4.35 -3.19
N PRO A 126 -3.67 -4.33 -1.87
CA PRO A 126 -4.93 -4.82 -1.33
C PRO A 126 -6.12 -3.98 -1.81
N GLU A 127 -5.92 -2.69 -2.08
CA GLU A 127 -6.95 -1.78 -2.59
C GLU A 127 -7.46 -2.21 -3.98
N ALA A 128 -6.57 -2.72 -4.84
CA ALA A 128 -6.97 -3.24 -6.15
C ALA A 128 -7.94 -4.42 -6.03
N HIS A 129 -7.78 -5.29 -5.02
CA HIS A 129 -8.69 -6.40 -4.79
C HIS A 129 -10.07 -5.92 -4.32
N GLU A 130 -10.09 -5.01 -3.36
CA GLU A 130 -11.30 -4.38 -2.85
C GLU A 130 -12.09 -3.68 -3.96
N LEU A 131 -11.41 -2.93 -4.83
CA LEU A 131 -12.07 -2.19 -5.90
C LEU A 131 -12.74 -3.11 -6.94
N VAL A 132 -12.12 -4.26 -7.24
CA VAL A 132 -12.70 -5.26 -8.15
C VAL A 132 -13.94 -5.90 -7.52
N LEU A 133 -13.88 -6.29 -6.24
CA LEU A 133 -15.01 -6.86 -5.51
C LEU A 133 -16.20 -5.89 -5.48
N LYS A 134 -15.95 -4.62 -5.17
CA LYS A 134 -16.97 -3.58 -5.13
C LYS A 134 -17.67 -3.42 -6.48
N LYS A 135 -16.90 -3.26 -7.56
CA LYS A 135 -17.47 -3.04 -8.88
C LYS A 135 -18.21 -4.27 -9.42
N GLN A 136 -17.75 -5.47 -9.08
CA GLN A 136 -18.46 -6.71 -9.39
C GLN A 136 -19.77 -6.80 -8.61
N ALA A 137 -19.77 -6.45 -7.31
CA ALA A 137 -20.98 -6.44 -6.49
C ALA A 137 -22.00 -5.40 -6.99
N ASP A 138 -21.58 -4.18 -7.33
CA ASP A 138 -22.43 -3.13 -7.89
C ASP A 138 -23.13 -3.61 -9.17
N LYS A 139 -22.42 -4.36 -10.02
CA LYS A 139 -22.97 -4.98 -11.23
C LYS A 139 -24.06 -6.02 -10.89
N TYR A 140 -23.83 -6.88 -9.91
CA TYR A 140 -24.83 -7.84 -9.46
C TYR A 140 -26.05 -7.18 -8.78
N LEU A 141 -25.84 -6.07 -8.06
CA LEU A 141 -26.93 -5.27 -7.49
C LEU A 141 -27.78 -4.63 -8.60
N ALA A 142 -27.17 -4.13 -9.68
CA ALA A 142 -27.87 -3.59 -10.83
C ALA A 142 -28.64 -4.67 -11.61
N ASP A 143 -28.08 -5.87 -11.72
CA ASP A 143 -28.72 -7.04 -12.35
C ASP A 143 -29.84 -7.66 -11.49
N GLY A 144 -30.06 -7.15 -10.26
CA GLY A 144 -31.06 -7.68 -9.33
C GLY A 144 -30.67 -9.01 -8.66
N ASN A 145 -29.42 -9.46 -8.83
CA ASN A 145 -28.90 -10.68 -8.25
C ASN A 145 -28.21 -10.41 -6.91
N TYR A 146 -29.03 -10.20 -5.88
CA TYR A 146 -28.57 -9.80 -4.55
C TYR A 146 -27.82 -10.90 -3.80
N THR A 147 -28.09 -12.18 -4.07
CA THR A 147 -27.38 -13.31 -3.44
C THR A 147 -25.93 -13.37 -3.91
N ALA A 148 -25.69 -13.28 -5.23
CA ALA A 148 -24.34 -13.22 -5.77
C ALA A 148 -23.59 -11.96 -5.30
N ALA A 149 -24.27 -10.80 -5.22
CA ALA A 149 -23.67 -9.58 -4.69
C ALA A 149 -23.24 -9.75 -3.22
N ALA A 150 -24.09 -10.37 -2.40
CA ALA A 150 -23.82 -10.63 -0.99
C ALA A 150 -22.60 -11.55 -0.78
N GLU A 151 -22.44 -12.58 -1.61
CA GLU A 151 -21.29 -13.47 -1.52
C GLU A 151 -19.95 -12.81 -1.87
N ILE A 152 -19.97 -11.87 -2.81
CA ILE A 152 -18.80 -11.10 -3.22
C ILE A 152 -18.45 -10.07 -2.12
N LEU A 153 -19.45 -9.35 -1.60
CA LEU A 153 -19.25 -8.37 -0.51
C LEU A 153 -18.87 -9.04 0.82
N ALA A 154 -19.26 -10.29 1.07
CA ALA A 154 -18.83 -11.03 2.24
C ALA A 154 -17.29 -11.21 2.30
N GLN A 155 -16.64 -11.28 1.13
CA GLN A 155 -15.18 -11.42 0.99
C GLN A 155 -14.44 -10.08 1.05
N SER A 156 -15.14 -8.95 0.98
CA SER A 156 -14.56 -7.62 1.09
C SER A 156 -14.26 -7.26 2.55
N THR A 157 -13.24 -6.43 2.74
CA THR A 157 -12.89 -5.80 4.02
C THR A 157 -13.73 -4.56 4.33
N GLU A 158 -14.73 -4.22 3.50
CA GLU A 158 -15.68 -3.14 3.80
C GLU A 158 -16.34 -3.32 5.17
N ALA A 159 -16.59 -2.18 5.83
CA ALA A 159 -17.30 -2.14 7.10
C ALA A 159 -18.67 -2.79 6.97
N PHE A 160 -18.98 -3.68 7.91
CA PHE A 160 -20.21 -4.48 7.90
C PHE A 160 -21.48 -3.62 7.72
N GLU A 161 -21.56 -2.48 8.41
CA GLU A 161 -22.68 -1.55 8.30
C GLU A 161 -22.86 -0.98 6.89
N ALA A 162 -21.76 -0.61 6.22
CA ALA A 162 -21.80 -0.08 4.85
C ALA A 162 -22.32 -1.13 3.85
N VAL A 163 -21.94 -2.38 4.05
CA VAL A 163 -22.40 -3.50 3.23
C VAL A 163 -23.88 -3.79 3.47
N VAL A 164 -24.30 -3.85 4.74
CA VAL A 164 -25.71 -4.08 5.12
C VAL A 164 -26.61 -2.98 4.57
N LEU A 165 -26.20 -1.71 4.67
CA LEU A 165 -26.96 -0.56 4.16
C LEU A 165 -27.29 -0.68 2.66
N LYS A 166 -26.42 -1.29 1.85
CA LYS A 166 -26.68 -1.53 0.42
C LYS A 166 -27.86 -2.50 0.19
N PHE A 167 -28.17 -3.36 1.17
CA PHE A 167 -29.25 -4.35 1.11
C PHE A 167 -30.48 -3.98 1.95
N MET A 168 -30.43 -2.90 2.74
CA MET A 168 -31.55 -2.42 3.55
C MET A 168 -32.63 -1.77 2.67
N ALA A 169 -33.47 -2.59 2.04
CA ALA A 169 -34.69 -2.14 1.39
C ALA A 169 -35.80 -3.18 1.57
N ASN A 170 -37.05 -2.75 1.37
CA ASN A 170 -38.26 -3.54 1.61
C ASN A 170 -38.54 -4.62 0.54
N ASP A 171 -37.49 -5.12 -0.12
CA ASP A 171 -37.57 -6.11 -1.19
C ASP A 171 -37.14 -7.49 -0.63
N ASP A 172 -37.96 -8.52 -0.87
CA ASP A 172 -37.69 -9.88 -0.41
C ASP A 172 -36.43 -10.47 -1.05
N ALA A 173 -36.08 -10.06 -2.27
CA ALA A 173 -34.85 -10.49 -2.93
C ALA A 173 -33.60 -9.93 -2.22
N ARG A 174 -33.68 -8.70 -1.69
CA ARG A 174 -32.60 -8.07 -0.92
C ARG A 174 -32.49 -8.64 0.49
N ARG A 175 -33.61 -9.01 1.12
CA ARG A 175 -33.62 -9.74 2.41
C ARG A 175 -32.92 -11.08 2.30
N LEU A 176 -33.13 -11.81 1.20
CA LEU A 176 -32.43 -13.06 0.93
C LEU A 176 -30.92 -12.83 0.78
N GLY A 177 -30.51 -11.82 0.01
CA GLY A 177 -29.10 -11.43 -0.12
C GLY A 177 -28.47 -11.07 1.23
N LEU A 178 -29.17 -10.28 2.06
CA LEU A 178 -28.73 -9.94 3.41
C LEU A 178 -28.54 -11.19 4.27
N LYS A 179 -29.49 -12.14 4.23
CA LYS A 179 -29.38 -13.39 4.98
C LYS A 179 -28.14 -14.19 4.58
N THR A 180 -27.90 -14.36 3.28
CA THR A 180 -26.70 -15.06 2.77
C THR A 180 -25.40 -14.33 3.15
N LEU A 181 -25.42 -13.00 3.15
CA LEU A 181 -24.28 -12.21 3.61
C LEU A 181 -23.95 -12.47 5.08
N LEU A 182 -24.98 -12.45 5.93
CA LEU A 182 -24.86 -12.69 7.36
C LEU A 182 -24.37 -14.10 7.64
N GLU A 183 -24.90 -15.11 6.95
CA GLU A 183 -24.45 -16.51 7.06
C GLU A 183 -22.96 -16.64 6.70
N LYS A 184 -22.52 -16.10 5.56
CA LYS A 184 -21.10 -16.17 5.18
C LYS A 184 -20.19 -15.38 6.12
N LYS A 185 -20.60 -14.20 6.58
CA LYS A 185 -19.83 -13.43 7.57
C LYS A 185 -19.79 -14.18 8.91
N LEU A 186 -20.87 -14.83 9.32
CA LEU A 186 -20.94 -15.63 10.54
C LEU A 186 -20.01 -16.85 10.46
N ASP A 187 -20.02 -17.60 9.36
CA ASP A 187 -19.09 -18.72 9.13
C ASP A 187 -17.63 -18.27 9.17
N SER A 188 -17.33 -17.06 8.66
CA SER A 188 -15.98 -16.49 8.73
C SER A 188 -15.57 -16.10 10.16
N MET A 189 -16.54 -15.83 11.04
CA MET A 189 -16.31 -15.43 12.44
C MET A 189 -16.36 -16.60 13.42
N GLN A 190 -17.07 -17.70 13.14
CA GLN A 190 -17.25 -18.86 14.04
C GLN A 190 -16.02 -19.80 14.14
N ARG A 191 -14.81 -19.26 14.23
CA ARG A 191 -13.66 -20.00 14.78
C ARG A 191 -13.12 -19.36 16.05
N PRO A 192 -13.77 -19.55 17.22
CA PRO A 192 -13.01 -19.87 18.41
C PRO A 192 -12.49 -21.30 18.23
N GLU A 193 -11.22 -21.44 17.86
CA GLU A 193 -10.51 -22.69 18.14
C GLU A 193 -10.69 -23.00 19.63
N VAL A 194 -11.43 -24.06 19.92
CA VAL A 194 -11.44 -24.67 21.25
C VAL A 194 -10.03 -25.23 21.42
N GLN A 195 -9.12 -24.44 22.00
CA GLN A 195 -7.83 -24.94 22.45
C GLN A 195 -8.11 -25.96 23.54
N ASN A 196 -8.16 -27.23 23.14
CA ASN A 196 -8.18 -28.38 24.03
C ASN A 196 -6.86 -28.40 24.81
N PHE A 197 -6.85 -27.77 25.99
CA PHE A 197 -5.83 -28.04 27.00
C PHE A 197 -6.13 -29.40 27.62
N THR A 198 -5.51 -30.45 27.09
CA THR A 198 -5.40 -31.74 27.79
C THR A 198 -4.34 -31.62 28.87
N HIS A 199 -4.76 -31.96 30.09
CA HIS A 199 -4.03 -31.90 31.36
C HIS A 199 -3.12 -33.11 31.58
#